data_AF-A0A967ERK7-F1
#
_entry.id   AF-A0A967ERK7-F1
#
_cell.length_a   1.000
_cell.length_b   1.000
_cell.length_c   1.000
_cell.angle_alpha   90.00
_cell.angle_beta   90.00
_cell.angle_gamma   90.00
#
_symmetry.space_group_name_H-M   'P 1'
#
loop_
_entity.id
_entity.type
_entity.pdbx_description
1 polymer ?
#
loop_
_entity_poly.entity_id
_entity_poly.type
_entity_poly.pdbx_seq_one_letter_code
_entity_poly.pdbx_strand_id
1 'polypeptide(L)'
;MFVLNKIKFVIFSFLIIIYLFCFNIVNINAVDSSIGTGLDKTGNSAGFNTNQETVLTLPKATGRVIGLFLSFLGIIFFVLMIYGGFMWMTAGGNNDKVETAKKIIANATLGLIIVLSAYVITHLITTEFNKAID
;
A
#
# COMPACT_ATOMS: atom_id res chain seq x y z
N MET A 1 9.83 -7.08 32.36
CA MET A 1 11.00 -7.28 31.46
C MET A 1 10.69 -8.19 30.26
N PHE A 2 9.91 -9.27 30.41
CA PHE A 2 9.61 -10.22 29.33
C PHE A 2 8.78 -9.67 28.14
N VAL A 3 7.80 -8.80 28.39
CA VAL A 3 6.90 -8.26 27.35
C VAL A 3 7.60 -7.22 26.46
N LEU A 4 8.51 -6.41 27.03
CA LEU A 4 9.32 -5.45 26.30
C LEU A 4 10.27 -6.14 25.29
N ASN A 5 10.75 -7.35 25.61
CA ASN A 5 11.60 -8.12 24.70
C ASN A 5 10.81 -8.71 23.51
N LYS A 6 9.56 -9.13 23.73
CA LYS A 6 8.68 -9.61 22.65
C LYS A 6 8.26 -8.47 21.71
N ILE A 7 7.99 -7.28 22.23
CA ILE A 7 7.66 -6.09 21.42
C ILE A 7 8.86 -5.65 20.57
N LYS A 8 10.06 -5.60 21.15
CA LYS A 8 11.29 -5.28 20.40
C LYS A 8 11.58 -6.31 19.30
N PHE A 9 11.31 -7.59 19.55
CA PHE A 9 11.47 -8.65 18.56
C PHE A 9 10.48 -8.54 17.38
N VAL A 10 9.22 -8.19 17.65
CA VAL A 10 8.21 -7.94 16.60
C VAL A 10 8.59 -6.72 15.75
N ILE A 11 9.06 -5.64 16.37
CA ILE A 11 9.51 -4.43 15.67
C ILE A 11 10.75 -4.72 14.81
N PHE A 12 11.70 -5.50 15.32
CA PHE A 12 12.91 -5.89 14.59
C PHE A 12 12.60 -6.80 13.38
N SER A 13 11.72 -7.79 13.56
CA SER A 13 11.25 -8.65 12.46
C SER A 13 10.52 -7.84 11.39
N PHE A 14 9.71 -6.86 11.81
CA PHE A 14 9.02 -5.97 10.89
C PHE A 14 9.98 -5.03 10.13
N LEU A 15 11.01 -4.51 10.79
CA LEU A 15 12.08 -3.74 10.14
C LEU A 15 12.89 -4.58 9.14
N ILE A 16 13.06 -5.87 9.39
CA ILE A 16 13.74 -6.77 8.45
C ILE A 16 12.86 -7.04 7.23
N ILE A 17 11.55 -7.21 7.41
CA ILE A 17 10.59 -7.36 6.32
C ILE A 17 10.51 -6.07 5.49
N ILE A 18 10.53 -4.89 6.12
CA ILE A 18 10.52 -3.61 5.42
C ILE A 18 11.83 -3.36 4.67
N TYR A 19 12.97 -3.77 5.24
CA TYR A 19 14.27 -3.71 4.58
C TYR A 19 14.33 -4.65 3.38
N LEU A 20 13.82 -5.88 3.50
CA LEU A 20 13.73 -6.83 2.39
C LEU A 20 12.76 -6.35 1.31
N PHE A 21 11.61 -5.80 1.67
CA PHE A 21 10.66 -5.23 0.71
C PHE A 21 11.24 -4.00 0.00
N CYS A 22 11.92 -3.11 0.73
CA CYS A 22 12.60 -1.94 0.16
C CYS A 22 13.78 -2.34 -0.75
N PHE A 23 14.55 -3.37 -0.37
CA PHE A 23 15.64 -3.92 -1.19
C PHE A 23 15.11 -4.52 -2.51
N ASN A 24 13.93 -5.14 -2.48
CA ASN A 24 13.25 -5.60 -3.68
C ASN A 24 12.73 -4.44 -4.54
N ILE A 25 12.15 -3.39 -3.94
CA ILE A 25 11.67 -2.21 -4.69
C ILE A 25 12.81 -1.44 -5.37
N VAL A 26 13.95 -1.25 -4.70
CA VAL A 26 15.12 -0.56 -5.28
C VAL A 26 15.72 -1.33 -6.46
N ASN A 27 15.62 -2.66 -6.47
CA ASN A 27 16.04 -3.51 -7.59
C ASN A 27 15.04 -3.58 -8.77
N ILE A 28 13.89 -2.89 -8.71
CA ILE A 28 12.95 -2.79 -9.85
C ILE A 28 13.51 -1.93 -11.00
N ASN A 29 14.69 -1.33 -10.84
CA ASN A 29 15.36 -0.57 -11.89
C ASN A 29 16.11 -1.43 -12.93
N ALA A 30 16.11 -2.76 -12.78
CA ALA A 30 16.59 -3.71 -13.80
C ALA A 30 15.64 -4.90 -14.00
N VAL A 31 14.43 -4.87 -13.42
CA VAL A 31 13.36 -5.83 -13.76
C VAL A 31 12.61 -5.23 -14.93
N ASP A 32 13.12 -5.57 -16.10
CA ASP A 32 12.49 -5.42 -17.41
C ASP A 32 10.98 -5.62 -17.31
N SER A 33 10.22 -4.54 -17.59
CA SER A 33 8.94 -4.41 -18.30
C SER A 33 7.88 -5.54 -18.27
N SER A 34 7.99 -6.54 -17.40
CA SER A 34 7.29 -7.83 -17.48
C SER A 34 6.39 -8.10 -16.27
N ILE A 35 6.53 -7.35 -15.18
CA ILE A 35 5.42 -7.15 -14.24
C ILE A 35 4.59 -6.01 -14.82
N GLY A 36 3.81 -6.34 -15.85
CA GLY A 36 2.84 -5.43 -16.45
C GLY A 36 1.80 -5.05 -15.40
N THR A 37 2.07 -3.96 -14.69
CA THR A 37 1.10 -3.37 -13.79
C THR A 37 -0.13 -3.01 -14.64
N GLY A 38 -1.34 -3.07 -14.08
CA GLY A 38 -2.54 -2.64 -14.82
C GLY A 38 -2.41 -1.22 -15.40
N LEU A 39 -1.46 -0.44 -14.86
CA LEU A 39 -1.10 0.89 -15.30
C LEU A 39 -0.40 0.92 -16.67
N ASP A 40 0.44 -0.06 -17.00
CA ASP A 40 1.11 -0.16 -18.31
C ASP A 40 0.11 -0.54 -19.41
N LYS A 41 -0.84 -1.43 -19.10
CA LYS A 41 -1.95 -1.79 -19.99
C LYS A 41 -2.92 -0.64 -20.21
N THR A 42 -3.20 0.14 -19.16
CA THR A 42 -4.05 1.33 -19.23
C THR A 42 -3.37 2.45 -20.01
N GLY A 43 -2.06 2.67 -19.80
CA GLY A 43 -1.28 3.66 -20.54
C GLY A 43 -1.21 3.37 -22.04
N ASN A 44 -0.96 2.11 -22.42
CA ASN A 44 -0.95 1.71 -23.82
C ASN A 44 -2.35 1.80 -24.47
N SER A 45 -3.41 1.48 -23.72
CA SER A 45 -4.81 1.61 -24.20
C SER A 45 -5.27 3.05 -24.34
N ALA A 46 -4.65 3.99 -23.61
CA ALA A 46 -4.88 5.44 -23.74
C ALA A 46 -3.98 6.10 -24.81
N GLY A 47 -3.25 5.32 -25.62
CA GLY A 47 -2.42 5.82 -26.72
C GLY A 47 -1.01 6.28 -26.32
N PHE A 48 -0.56 6.00 -25.09
CA PHE A 48 0.82 6.30 -24.68
C PHE A 48 1.75 5.11 -24.99
N ASN A 49 2.66 5.30 -25.95
CA ASN A 49 3.68 4.31 -26.30
C ASN A 49 4.67 4.10 -25.14
N THR A 50 4.48 3.03 -24.38
CA THR A 50 5.31 2.69 -23.20
C THR A 50 6.68 2.08 -23.52
N ASN A 51 6.97 1.84 -24.81
CA ASN A 51 8.21 1.23 -25.30
C ASN A 51 9.31 2.24 -25.64
N GLN A 52 9.11 3.54 -25.40
CA GLN A 52 10.14 4.53 -25.66
C GLN A 52 10.87 4.87 -24.38
N GLU A 53 12.11 4.39 -24.28
CA GLU A 53 13.11 4.92 -23.37
C GLU A 53 13.15 6.45 -23.49
N THR A 54 13.30 7.12 -22.34
CA THR A 54 13.67 8.54 -22.25
C THR A 54 12.67 9.60 -22.75
N VAL A 55 11.40 9.50 -22.35
CA VAL A 55 10.68 10.75 -21.99
C VAL A 55 9.88 10.48 -20.72
N LEU A 56 10.20 11.23 -19.65
CA LEU A 56 9.43 11.30 -18.42
C LEU A 56 8.05 11.89 -18.72
N THR A 57 7.17 11.09 -19.32
CA THR A 57 5.77 11.48 -19.48
C THR A 57 5.17 11.56 -18.08
N LEU A 58 4.61 12.73 -17.74
CA LEU A 58 3.98 13.02 -16.45
C LEU A 58 3.11 11.87 -15.91
N PRO A 59 2.31 11.15 -16.73
CA PRO A 59 1.52 10.02 -16.25
C PRO A 59 2.33 8.85 -15.68
N LYS A 60 3.48 8.50 -16.28
CA LYS A 60 4.32 7.36 -15.84
C LYS A 60 5.08 7.71 -14.56
N ALA A 61 5.55 8.95 -14.42
CA ALA A 61 6.15 9.46 -13.19
C ALA A 61 5.12 9.50 -12.05
N THR A 62 3.94 10.05 -12.29
CA THR A 62 2.85 10.10 -11.31
C THR A 62 2.39 8.71 -10.90
N GLY A 63 2.27 7.79 -11.85
CA GLY A 63 1.95 6.38 -11.60
C GLY A 63 2.94 5.66 -10.68
N ARG A 64 4.24 5.83 -10.93
CA ARG A 64 5.30 5.24 -10.11
C ARG A 64 5.31 5.83 -8.70
N VAL A 65 5.11 7.13 -8.57
CA VAL A 65 5.03 7.83 -7.28
C VAL A 65 3.82 7.34 -6.48
N ILE A 66 2.63 7.26 -7.10
CA ILE A 66 1.42 6.75 -6.46
C ILE A 66 1.59 5.28 -6.05
N GLY A 67 2.17 4.43 -6.90
CA GLY A 67 2.41 3.02 -6.59
C GLY A 67 3.35 2.82 -5.41
N LEU A 68 4.40 3.65 -5.29
CA LEU A 68 5.32 3.64 -4.15
C LEU A 68 4.60 4.08 -2.86
N PHE A 69 3.81 5.16 -2.93
CA PHE A 69 3.03 5.62 -1.79
C PHE A 69 1.96 4.61 -1.34
N LEU A 70 1.22 3.99 -2.26
CA LEU A 70 0.23 2.95 -1.94
C LEU A 70 0.86 1.74 -1.27
N SER A 71 2.03 1.30 -1.76
CA SER A 71 2.76 0.17 -1.18
C SER A 71 3.22 0.48 0.25
N PHE A 72 3.78 1.67 0.46
CA PHE A 72 4.20 2.13 1.79
C PHE A 72 3.01 2.28 2.75
N LEU A 73 1.90 2.82 2.26
CA LEU A 73 0.70 3.06 3.05
C LEU A 73 0.02 1.76 3.49
N GLY A 74 -0.05 0.75 2.61
CA GLY A 74 -0.58 -0.57 2.95
C GLY A 74 0.21 -1.25 4.09
N ILE A 75 1.53 -1.09 4.06
CA ILE A 75 2.42 -1.60 5.11
C ILE A 75 2.17 -0.89 6.45
N ILE A 76 1.99 0.43 6.45
CA ILE A 76 1.65 1.20 7.66
C ILE A 76 0.33 0.74 8.26
N PHE A 77 -0.72 0.59 7.44
CA PHE A 77 -2.02 0.11 7.90
C PHE A 77 -1.94 -1.29 8.51
N PHE A 78 -1.15 -2.18 7.91
CA PHE A 78 -0.92 -3.51 8.42
C PHE A 78 -0.24 -3.50 9.80
N VAL A 79 0.75 -2.64 10.03
CA VAL A 79 1.39 -2.47 11.34
C VAL A 79 0.42 -1.97 12.39
N LEU A 80 -0.36 -0.94 12.05
CA LEU A 80 -1.36 -0.36 12.96
C LEU A 80 -2.40 -1.40 13.38
N MET A 81 -2.80 -2.27 12.46
CA MET A 81 -3.71 -3.39 12.73
C MET A 81 -3.09 -4.39 13.71
N ILE A 82 -1.82 -4.79 13.50
CA ILE A 82 -1.10 -5.68 14.43
C ILE A 82 -0.94 -5.03 15.80
N TYR A 83 -0.54 -3.76 15.84
CA TYR A 83 -0.36 -3.02 17.09
C TYR A 83 -1.67 -2.89 17.89
N GLY A 84 -2.76 -2.54 17.20
CA GLY A 84 -4.10 -2.52 17.80
C GLY A 84 -4.52 -3.89 18.31
N GLY A 85 -4.26 -4.96 17.53
CA GLY A 85 -4.54 -6.34 17.93
C GLY A 85 -3.78 -6.76 19.19
N PHE A 86 -2.48 -6.46 19.27
CA PHE A 86 -1.67 -6.72 20.46
C PHE A 86 -2.14 -5.91 21.67
N MET A 87 -2.51 -4.64 21.48
CA MET A 87 -3.05 -3.81 22.56
C MET A 87 -4.38 -4.39 23.08
N TRP A 88 -5.21 -4.91 22.18
CA TRP A 88 -6.47 -5.55 22.56
C TRP A 88 -6.24 -6.83 23.35
N MET A 89 -5.33 -7.71 22.89
CA MET A 89 -4.99 -8.96 23.57
C MET A 89 -4.29 -8.74 24.93
N THR A 90 -3.55 -7.64 25.09
CA THR A 90 -2.81 -7.32 26.32
C THR A 90 -3.59 -6.41 27.28
N ALA A 91 -4.82 -6.02 26.93
CA ALA A 91 -5.64 -5.13 27.77
C ALA A 91 -6.07 -5.76 29.10
N GLY A 92 -6.11 -7.09 29.20
CA GLY A 92 -6.30 -7.80 30.48
C GLY A 92 -7.56 -7.43 31.26
N GLY A 93 -8.61 -6.94 30.59
CA GLY A 93 -9.85 -6.46 31.22
C GLY A 93 -9.92 -4.95 31.50
N ASN A 94 -8.87 -4.18 31.20
CA ASN A 94 -8.94 -2.72 31.25
C ASN A 94 -9.77 -2.18 30.06
N ASN A 95 -10.95 -1.62 30.35
CA ASN A 95 -11.89 -1.11 29.35
C ASN A 95 -11.30 0.00 28.48
N ASP A 96 -10.51 0.92 29.04
CA ASP A 96 -9.90 2.04 28.29
C ASP A 96 -8.93 1.54 27.22
N LYS A 97 -8.13 0.52 27.56
CA LYS A 97 -7.19 -0.11 26.62
C LYS A 97 -7.91 -0.90 25.54
N VAL A 98 -9.01 -1.58 25.89
CA VAL A 98 -9.86 -2.27 24.91
C VAL A 98 -10.49 -1.27 23.94
N GLU A 99 -11.03 -0.16 24.43
CA GLU A 99 -11.64 0.87 23.59
C GLU A 99 -10.61 1.53 22.66
N THR A 100 -9.44 1.87 23.20
CA THR A 100 -8.34 2.45 22.41
C THR A 100 -7.88 1.49 21.32
N ALA A 101 -7.68 0.22 21.64
CA ALA A 101 -7.30 -0.80 20.67
C ALA A 101 -8.34 -0.97 19.55
N LYS A 102 -9.63 -1.00 19.91
CA LYS A 102 -10.74 -1.06 18.95
C LYS A 102 -10.77 0.17 18.04
N LYS A 103 -10.56 1.38 18.57
CA LYS A 103 -10.47 2.61 17.77
C LYS A 103 -9.31 2.55 16.77
N ILE A 104 -8.15 2.07 17.18
CA ILE A 104 -6.98 1.92 16.28
C ILE A 104 -7.30 0.93 15.15
N ILE A 105 -7.87 -0.23 15.46
CA ILE A 105 -8.24 -1.24 14.45
C ILE A 105 -9.32 -0.70 13.50
N ALA A 106 -10.34 -0.03 14.04
CA ALA A 106 -11.42 0.55 13.23
C ALA A 106 -10.88 1.62 12.28
N ASN A 107 -10.03 2.53 12.77
CA ASN A 107 -9.42 3.58 11.94
C ASN A 107 -8.49 3.01 10.87
N ALA A 108 -7.69 1.98 11.21
CA ALA A 108 -6.82 1.31 10.25
C ALA A 108 -7.63 0.61 9.14
N THR A 109 -8.72 -0.05 9.52
CA THR A 109 -9.61 -0.75 8.57
C THR A 109 -10.35 0.25 7.67
N LEU A 110 -10.86 1.34 8.23
CA LEU A 110 -11.54 2.39 7.48
C LEU A 110 -10.59 3.07 6.47
N GLY A 111 -9.35 3.34 6.87
CA GLY A 111 -8.33 3.87 5.97
C GLY A 111 -8.03 2.94 4.79
N LEU A 112 -7.93 1.63 5.05
CA LEU A 112 -7.75 0.63 3.98
C LEU A 112 -8.94 0.62 3.02
N ILE A 113 -10.17 0.62 3.53
CA ILE A 113 -11.40 0.65 2.73
C ILE A 113 -11.43 1.88 1.82
N ILE A 114 -11.06 3.05 2.33
CA ILE A 114 -11.05 4.30 1.54
C ILE A 114 -10.05 4.19 0.38
N VAL A 115 -8.85 3.65 0.61
CA VAL A 115 -7.83 3.49 -0.44
C VAL A 115 -8.29 2.52 -1.53
N LEU A 116 -8.87 1.38 -1.14
CA LEU A 116 -9.43 0.42 -2.10
C LEU A 116 -10.58 1.04 -2.90
N SER A 117 -11.46 1.78 -2.23
CA SER A 117 -12.60 2.45 -2.86
C SER A 117 -12.15 3.50 -3.87
N ALA A 118 -11.13 4.30 -3.54
CA ALA A 118 -10.58 5.31 -4.44
C ALA A 118 -10.04 4.69 -5.74
N TYR A 119 -9.38 3.52 -5.64
CA TYR A 119 -8.89 2.80 -6.82
C TYR A 119 -10.05 2.31 -7.71
N VAL A 120 -11.07 1.70 -7.11
CA VAL A 120 -12.26 1.21 -7.84
C VAL A 120 -12.98 2.37 -8.55
N ILE A 121 -13.19 3.48 -7.86
CA ILE A 121 -13.87 4.66 -8.42
C ILE A 121 -13.06 5.23 -9.60
N THR A 122 -11.74 5.37 -9.45
CA THR A 122 -10.87 5.88 -10.52
C THR A 122 -10.93 4.97 -11.76
N HIS A 123 -10.93 3.66 -11.55
CA HIS A 123 -11.02 2.69 -12.63
C HIS A 123 -12.35 2.79 -13.36
N LEU A 124 -13.48 2.82 -12.63
CA LEU A 124 -14.82 2.94 -13.21
C LEU A 124 -14.96 4.21 -14.07
N ILE A 125 -14.50 5.36 -13.58
CA ILE A 125 -14.59 6.62 -14.35
C ILE A 125 -13.76 6.53 -15.65
N THR A 126 -12.55 5.96 -15.56
CA THR A 126 -11.67 5.82 -16.73
C THR A 126 -12.26 4.86 -17.78
N THR A 127 -12.86 3.76 -17.35
CA THR A 127 -13.46 2.78 -18.27
C THR A 127 -14.70 3.32 -18.98
N GLU A 128 -15.57 4.04 -18.27
CA GLU A 128 -16.77 4.64 -18.88
C GLU A 128 -16.41 5.76 -19.88
N PHE A 129 -15.40 6.57 -19.56
CA PHE A 129 -14.93 7.63 -20.45
C PHE A 129 -14.34 7.06 -21.76
N ASN A 130 -13.49 6.03 -21.67
CA ASN A 130 -12.91 5.42 -22.87
C ASN A 130 -13.97 4.74 -23.75
N LYS A 131 -14.98 4.11 -23.16
CA LYS A 131 -16.09 3.47 -23.89
C LYS A 131 -17.01 4.46 -24.59
N ALA A 132 -17.06 5.71 -24.12
CA ALA A 132 -17.90 6.76 -24.73
C ALA A 132 -17.21 7.48 -25.91
N ILE A 133 -15.92 7.22 -26.14
CA ILE A 133 -15.11 7.86 -27.19
C ILE A 133 -14.93 6.95 -28.42
N ASP A 134 -15.14 5.64 -28.27
CA ASP A 134 -15.34 4.66 -29.36
C ASP A 134 -16.82 4.58 -29.79
#